data_AF-A0A7H9CHJ6-F1
#
_entry.id   AF-A0A7H9CHJ6-F1
#
_cell.length_a   1.000
_cell.length_b   1.000
_cell.length_c   1.000
_cell.angle_alpha   90.00
_cell.angle_beta   90.00
_cell.angle_gamma   90.00
#
_symmetry.space_group_name_H-M   'P 1'
#
loop_
_entity.id
_entity.type
_entity.pdbx_description
1 polymer ?
#
loop_
_entity_poly.entity_id
_entity_poly.type
_entity_poly.pdbx_seq_one_letter_code
_entity_poly.pdbx_strand_id
1 'polypeptide(L)'
;MNNLTKIPLNEILANNGYIYDRNKDSQSWRVLKNQNSDKVIVSRSKNGDYLYFNPQDDRDRGNIYNFCRNRGIKPDDLLNGKAISDFKDEIPINAEYSNVFAIKKYKELENIKESNYFTEKRKIDKEFLSLFSGLKTDSYNNIAVPTFIVNQVYDKNLLTQSGFVNYLNNPIKKDKDGKLYDKPIKQLCYGEKGLEILKSKESKKAQIQHIIICESIIDSISLAQIHNYNSKDVLLCATNGQFTKAHNEVLKYLQDECKDANFILGFDNDKAGKEYKEKALQVLSKEKVTIINPILKDFNDDLIISQALHIKPKELSHSAILQEVMKLEKNANYVKEKYDILLPQARDEAFIKTNQKDYPKFQLLKEKASQAINFNFERIEKTFKQVKEISGNFQSRSI
;
A
#
# COMPACT_ATOMS: atom_id res chain seq x y z
N MET A 1 7.86 46.30 0.62
CA MET A 1 7.07 45.34 -0.19
C MET A 1 6.76 44.14 0.69
N ASN A 2 5.48 43.80 0.87
CA ASN A 2 5.11 42.61 1.63
C ASN A 2 5.62 41.38 0.89
N ASN A 3 6.37 40.52 1.59
CA ASN A 3 6.94 39.33 0.97
C ASN A 3 5.84 38.27 0.75
N LEU A 4 5.33 38.19 -0.49
CA LEU A 4 4.21 37.30 -0.83
C LEU A 4 4.58 35.81 -0.65
N THR A 5 5.87 35.46 -0.59
CA THR A 5 6.29 34.09 -0.34
C THR A 5 5.91 33.58 1.05
N LYS A 6 5.57 34.46 2.00
CA LYS A 6 5.19 34.08 3.37
C LYS A 6 3.70 33.87 3.56
N ILE A 7 2.89 34.07 2.53
CA ILE A 7 1.43 34.03 2.62
C ILE A 7 0.93 32.60 2.37
N PRO A 8 -0.10 32.12 3.10
CA PRO A 8 -0.73 30.82 2.87
C PRO A 8 -1.21 30.57 1.43
N LEU A 9 -0.31 30.08 0.58
CA LEU A 9 -0.61 29.83 -0.83
C LEU A 9 -1.78 28.84 -1.00
N ASN A 10 -1.91 27.87 -0.11
CA ASN A 10 -3.03 26.92 -0.12
C ASN A 10 -4.39 27.62 0.05
N GLU A 11 -4.51 28.63 0.91
CA GLU A 11 -5.76 29.38 1.07
C GLU A 11 -6.01 30.33 -0.10
N ILE A 12 -4.96 30.97 -0.62
CA ILE A 12 -5.07 31.78 -1.84
C ILE A 12 -5.65 30.92 -2.95
N LEU A 13 -5.11 29.73 -3.18
CA LEU A 13 -5.59 28.83 -4.21
C LEU A 13 -7.01 28.32 -3.94
N ALA A 14 -7.34 27.98 -2.70
CA ALA A 14 -8.69 27.56 -2.32
C ALA A 14 -9.74 28.65 -2.61
N ASN A 15 -9.39 29.92 -2.36
CA ASN A 15 -10.23 31.07 -2.71
C ASN A 15 -10.34 31.31 -4.22
N ASN A 16 -9.46 30.70 -5.02
CA ASN A 16 -9.40 30.81 -6.49
C ASN A 16 -9.82 29.50 -7.18
N GLY A 17 -10.76 28.76 -6.59
CA GLY A 17 -11.41 27.62 -7.24
C GLY A 17 -10.64 26.29 -7.17
N TYR A 18 -9.54 26.23 -6.42
CA TYR A 18 -8.95 24.95 -6.04
C TYR A 18 -9.70 24.33 -4.86
N ILE A 19 -9.75 23.01 -4.83
CA ILE A 19 -10.37 22.23 -3.76
C ILE A 19 -9.34 21.26 -3.19
N TYR A 20 -9.32 21.11 -1.86
CA TYR A 20 -8.45 20.16 -1.19
C TYR A 20 -8.78 18.72 -1.59
N ASP A 21 -7.78 17.98 -2.06
CA ASP A 21 -7.84 16.54 -2.31
C ASP A 21 -7.68 15.81 -0.97
N ARG A 22 -8.77 15.74 -0.19
CA ARG A 22 -8.76 15.21 1.18
C ARG A 22 -8.08 13.84 1.31
N ASN A 23 -8.15 12.99 0.28
CA ASN A 23 -7.53 11.67 0.29
C ASN A 23 -5.99 11.69 0.21
N LYS A 24 -5.39 12.82 -0.19
CA LYS A 24 -3.95 13.00 -0.33
C LYS A 24 -3.41 14.16 0.50
N ASP A 25 -4.29 15.00 1.04
CA ASP A 25 -3.97 16.13 1.90
C ASP A 25 -3.36 15.68 3.23
N SER A 26 -2.37 16.43 3.71
CA SER A 26 -1.76 16.24 5.04
C SER A 26 -1.50 17.60 5.69
N GLN A 27 -1.12 17.60 6.98
CA GLN A 27 -0.85 18.86 7.69
C GLN A 27 0.25 19.67 7.02
N SER A 28 1.36 19.02 6.69
CA SER A 28 2.56 19.70 6.18
C SER A 28 2.59 19.83 4.66
N TRP A 29 1.76 19.05 3.96
CA TRP A 29 1.63 19.04 2.51
C TRP A 29 0.16 19.13 2.15
N ARG A 30 -0.28 20.33 1.80
CA ARG A 30 -1.64 20.60 1.35
C ARG A 30 -1.77 20.22 -0.11
N VAL A 31 -2.68 19.31 -0.44
CA VAL A 31 -2.87 18.83 -1.82
C VAL A 31 -4.15 19.43 -2.37
N LEU A 32 -4.03 20.24 -3.42
CA LEU A 32 -5.16 20.91 -4.05
C LEU A 32 -5.29 20.50 -5.51
N LYS A 33 -6.53 20.51 -6.01
CA LYS A 33 -6.85 20.29 -7.42
C LYS A 33 -7.92 21.27 -7.90
N ASN A 34 -7.89 21.66 -9.17
CA ASN A 34 -8.95 22.45 -9.79
C ASN A 34 -9.82 21.59 -10.74
N GLN A 35 -10.81 22.22 -11.38
CA GLN A 35 -11.74 21.56 -12.32
C GLN A 35 -11.04 21.02 -13.58
N ASN A 36 -9.89 21.60 -13.96
CA ASN A 36 -9.11 21.18 -15.13
C ASN A 36 -8.12 20.06 -14.80
N SER A 37 -8.25 19.42 -13.62
CA SER A 37 -7.33 18.40 -13.12
C SER A 37 -5.89 18.88 -12.87
N ASP A 38 -5.64 20.20 -12.85
CA ASP A 38 -4.37 20.76 -12.38
C ASP A 38 -4.22 20.43 -10.90
N LYS A 39 -3.08 19.82 -10.53
CA LYS A 39 -2.80 19.37 -9.18
C LYS A 39 -1.58 20.09 -8.65
N VAL A 40 -1.70 20.67 -7.47
CA VAL A 40 -0.62 21.37 -6.80
C VAL A 40 -0.51 20.94 -5.36
N ILE A 41 0.72 20.80 -4.91
CA ILE A 41 1.05 20.40 -3.54
C ILE A 41 1.77 21.57 -2.90
N VAL A 42 1.18 22.15 -1.86
CA VAL A 42 1.68 23.32 -1.14
C VAL A 42 2.28 22.89 0.20
N SER A 43 3.44 23.43 0.54
CA SER A 43 4.13 23.20 1.81
C SER A 43 4.78 24.49 2.30
N ARG A 44 5.25 24.49 3.56
CA ARG A 44 5.94 25.65 4.15
C ARG A 44 7.37 25.28 4.52
N SER A 45 8.36 25.94 3.95
CA SER A 45 9.79 25.69 4.20
C SER A 45 10.22 26.11 5.62
N LYS A 46 11.44 25.71 6.03
CA LYS A 46 12.06 26.11 7.31
C LYS A 46 12.12 27.62 7.52
N ASN A 47 12.31 28.37 6.44
CA ASN A 47 12.35 29.83 6.48
C ASN A 47 10.94 30.45 6.56
N GLY A 48 9.88 29.64 6.53
CA GLY A 48 8.49 30.10 6.53
C GLY A 48 7.94 30.43 5.14
N ASP A 49 8.70 30.23 4.06
CA ASP A 49 8.18 30.43 2.70
C ASP A 49 7.23 29.31 2.30
N TYR A 50 6.10 29.67 1.74
CA TYR A 50 5.18 28.76 1.07
C TYR A 50 5.70 28.41 -0.31
N LEU A 51 5.83 27.11 -0.54
CA LEU A 51 6.31 26.52 -1.77
C LEU A 51 5.21 25.63 -2.34
N TYR A 52 5.15 25.55 -3.67
CA TYR A 52 4.33 24.57 -4.38
C TYR A 52 5.17 23.76 -5.36
N PHE A 53 4.65 22.59 -5.72
CA PHE A 53 5.05 21.89 -6.93
C PHE A 53 3.86 21.16 -7.54
N ASN A 54 3.91 20.96 -8.85
CA ASN A 54 2.99 20.14 -9.60
C ASN A 54 3.61 18.74 -9.78
N PRO A 55 2.97 17.66 -9.29
CA PRO A 55 3.51 16.30 -9.43
C PRO A 55 3.49 15.77 -10.88
N GLN A 56 2.93 16.51 -11.83
CA GLN A 56 2.83 16.13 -13.25
C GLN A 56 3.84 16.86 -14.15
N ASP A 57 4.42 17.97 -13.71
CA ASP A 57 5.48 18.69 -14.42
C ASP A 57 6.54 19.18 -13.42
N ASP A 58 7.73 18.58 -13.46
CA ASP A 58 8.85 18.89 -12.57
C ASP A 58 9.35 20.35 -12.69
N ARG A 59 8.99 21.05 -13.77
CA ARG A 59 9.34 22.46 -13.98
C ARG A 59 8.31 23.41 -13.37
N ASP A 60 7.11 22.93 -13.06
CA ASP A 60 6.04 23.73 -12.45
C ASP A 60 6.12 23.65 -10.91
N ARG A 61 7.06 24.41 -10.35
CA ARG A 61 7.35 24.47 -8.91
C ARG A 61 7.95 25.81 -8.51
N GLY A 62 7.91 26.10 -7.21
CA GLY A 62 8.54 27.28 -6.62
C GLY A 62 7.65 27.92 -5.58
N ASN A 63 7.63 29.26 -5.52
CA ASN A 63 6.73 30.00 -4.63
C ASN A 63 5.57 30.63 -5.44
N ILE A 64 4.79 31.50 -4.80
CA ILE A 64 3.67 32.20 -5.45
C ILE A 64 4.07 32.93 -6.75
N TYR A 65 5.28 33.51 -6.84
CA TYR A 65 5.73 34.18 -8.05
C TYR A 65 5.94 33.20 -9.20
N ASN A 66 6.51 32.03 -8.92
CA ASN A 66 6.65 30.96 -9.92
C ASN A 66 5.26 30.46 -10.38
N PHE A 67 4.34 30.29 -9.43
CA PHE A 67 2.97 29.86 -9.72
C PHE A 67 2.29 30.83 -10.69
N CYS A 68 2.34 32.12 -10.34
CA CYS A 68 1.78 33.20 -11.16
C CYS A 68 2.39 33.23 -12.56
N ARG A 69 3.72 33.20 -12.65
CA ARG A 69 4.44 33.21 -13.92
C ARG A 69 4.06 32.04 -14.81
N ASN A 70 4.02 30.83 -14.26
CA ASN A 70 3.74 29.61 -15.03
C ASN A 70 2.29 29.55 -15.53
N ARG A 71 1.37 30.26 -14.89
CA ARG A 71 -0.05 30.32 -15.27
C ARG A 71 -0.46 31.62 -15.96
N GLY A 72 0.48 32.54 -16.21
CA GLY A 72 0.22 33.81 -16.88
C GLY A 72 -0.67 34.77 -16.10
N ILE A 73 -0.72 34.65 -14.77
CA ILE A 73 -1.56 35.47 -13.88
C ILE A 73 -0.70 36.41 -13.04
N LYS A 74 -1.25 37.56 -12.58
CA LYS A 74 -0.53 38.44 -11.66
C LYS A 74 -0.82 38.06 -10.20
N PRO A 75 0.13 38.29 -9.27
CA PRO A 75 -0.11 38.05 -7.85
C PRO A 75 -1.32 38.81 -7.30
N ASP A 76 -1.57 40.04 -7.76
CA ASP A 76 -2.72 40.84 -7.30
C ASP A 76 -4.07 40.22 -7.70
N ASP A 77 -4.13 39.57 -8.87
CA ASP A 77 -5.32 38.87 -9.35
C ASP A 77 -5.67 37.69 -8.42
N LEU A 78 -4.65 36.96 -7.93
CA LEU A 78 -4.84 35.86 -6.98
C LEU A 78 -5.30 36.33 -5.60
N LEU A 79 -4.82 37.49 -5.15
CA LEU A 79 -5.23 38.05 -3.86
C LEU A 79 -6.68 38.56 -3.91
N ASN A 80 -7.19 38.87 -5.12
CA ASN A 80 -8.56 39.31 -5.36
C ASN A 80 -8.99 40.45 -4.41
N GLY A 81 -8.10 41.44 -4.23
CA GLY A 81 -8.33 42.60 -3.35
C GLY A 81 -8.31 42.33 -1.84
N LYS A 82 -8.07 41.09 -1.39
CA LYS A 82 -7.97 40.76 0.05
C LYS A 82 -6.64 41.22 0.64
N ALA A 83 -6.67 41.59 1.92
CA ALA A 83 -5.45 41.91 2.65
C ALA A 83 -4.71 40.61 2.99
N ILE A 84 -3.39 40.71 3.13
CA ILE A 84 -2.54 39.57 3.47
C ILE A 84 -2.91 38.97 4.84
N SER A 85 -3.40 39.80 5.76
CA SER A 85 -3.88 39.40 7.09
C SER A 85 -5.14 38.54 7.08
N ASP A 86 -5.83 38.47 5.95
CA ASP A 86 -7.10 37.72 5.83
C ASP A 86 -6.88 36.22 5.66
N PHE A 87 -5.64 35.80 5.39
CA PHE A 87 -5.25 34.40 5.21
C PHE A 87 -4.70 33.83 6.52
N LYS A 88 -5.28 32.74 7.03
CA LYS A 88 -5.09 32.25 8.42
C LYS A 88 -4.55 30.82 8.55
N ASP A 89 -4.60 29.97 7.52
CA ASP A 89 -4.09 28.58 7.61
C ASP A 89 -2.56 28.55 7.60
N GLU A 90 -2.00 28.39 8.79
CA GLU A 90 -0.59 28.12 8.96
C GLU A 90 -0.32 26.62 8.77
N ILE A 91 0.02 26.26 7.53
CA ILE A 91 0.75 25.00 7.30
C ILE A 91 1.93 25.02 8.29
N PRO A 92 2.07 24.00 9.17
CA PRO A 92 3.19 23.93 10.08
C PRO A 92 4.47 24.02 9.25
N ILE A 93 5.47 24.75 9.76
CA ILE A 93 6.78 24.74 9.14
C ILE A 93 7.14 23.28 8.94
N ASN A 94 7.28 22.91 7.67
CA ASN A 94 7.76 21.60 7.29
C ASN A 94 9.21 21.64 7.74
N ALA A 95 9.44 21.24 8.99
CA ALA A 95 10.68 20.60 9.32
C ALA A 95 10.72 19.46 8.32
N GLU A 96 11.41 19.68 7.19
CA GLU A 96 11.89 18.58 6.38
C GLU A 96 12.36 17.57 7.41
N TYR A 97 11.66 16.43 7.48
CA TYR A 97 12.20 15.28 8.16
C TYR A 97 13.42 14.96 7.33
N SER A 98 14.54 15.61 7.66
CA SER A 98 15.76 15.47 6.92
C SER A 98 16.03 13.99 6.88
N ASN A 99 16.55 13.49 5.77
CA ASN A 99 16.87 12.07 5.65
C ASN A 99 17.68 11.62 6.87
N VAL A 100 18.56 12.50 7.38
CA VAL A 100 19.29 12.33 8.64
C VAL A 100 18.37 12.03 9.85
N PHE A 101 17.31 12.81 10.08
CA PHE A 101 16.36 12.54 11.17
C PHE A 101 15.59 11.24 10.93
N ALA A 102 15.09 11.00 9.71
CA ALA A 102 14.36 9.78 9.39
C ALA A 102 15.23 8.53 9.62
N ILE A 103 16.48 8.57 9.19
CA ILE A 103 17.47 7.52 9.40
C ILE A 103 17.79 7.35 10.90
N LYS A 104 17.96 8.46 11.65
CA LYS A 104 18.18 8.40 13.11
C LYS A 104 17.00 7.73 13.81
N LYS A 105 15.78 8.18 13.53
CA LYS A 105 14.55 7.60 14.06
C LYS A 105 14.45 6.10 13.74
N TYR A 106 14.70 5.72 12.48
CA TYR A 106 14.70 4.31 12.10
C TYR A 106 15.74 3.49 12.87
N LYS A 107 16.94 4.02 13.09
CA LYS A 107 18.00 3.35 13.87
C LYS A 107 17.60 3.12 15.33
N GLU A 108 16.82 4.03 15.91
CA GLU A 108 16.30 3.93 17.29
C GLU A 108 15.14 2.93 17.44
N LEU A 109 14.46 2.55 16.35
CA LEU A 109 13.39 1.54 16.40
C LEU A 109 13.93 0.15 16.78
N GLU A 110 13.09 -0.62 17.45
CA GLU A 110 13.36 -2.00 17.88
C GLU A 110 13.22 -2.99 16.71
N ASN A 111 13.83 -4.17 16.87
CA ASN A 111 13.59 -5.27 15.93
C ASN A 111 12.15 -5.78 16.06
N ILE A 112 11.59 -6.32 14.96
CA ILE A 112 10.25 -6.92 15.00
C ILE A 112 10.17 -8.11 15.97
N LYS A 113 9.01 -8.29 16.58
CA LYS A 113 8.65 -9.48 17.38
C LYS A 113 8.24 -10.63 16.45
N GLU A 114 8.33 -11.87 16.92
CA GLU A 114 7.90 -13.05 16.16
C GLU A 114 6.40 -12.98 15.79
N SER A 115 5.56 -12.67 16.77
CA SER A 115 4.15 -12.34 16.54
C SER A 115 4.04 -10.86 16.21
N ASN A 116 3.60 -10.54 14.99
CA ASN A 116 3.47 -9.17 14.52
C ASN A 116 2.41 -9.07 13.42
N TYR A 117 2.15 -7.85 12.96
CA TYR A 117 1.17 -7.56 11.93
C TYR A 117 1.35 -8.35 10.62
N PHE A 118 2.58 -8.54 10.15
CA PHE A 118 2.86 -9.32 8.93
C PHE A 118 2.56 -10.81 9.12
N THR A 119 2.86 -11.39 10.29
CA THR A 119 2.58 -12.81 10.54
C THR A 119 1.10 -13.06 10.85
N GLU A 120 0.50 -12.26 11.74
CA GLU A 120 -0.86 -12.48 12.23
C GLU A 120 -1.94 -12.12 11.20
N LYS A 121 -1.83 -10.94 10.57
CA LYS A 121 -2.85 -10.42 9.65
C LYS A 121 -2.49 -10.68 8.19
N ARG A 122 -1.21 -10.61 7.82
CA ARG A 122 -0.75 -10.83 6.43
C ARG A 122 -0.39 -12.28 6.13
N LYS A 123 -0.41 -13.15 7.15
CA LYS A 123 -0.22 -14.60 6.99
C LYS A 123 1.12 -14.99 6.38
N ILE A 124 2.11 -14.09 6.48
CA ILE A 124 3.49 -14.39 6.10
C ILE A 124 4.05 -15.37 7.15
N ASP A 125 4.79 -16.36 6.68
CA ASP A 125 5.43 -17.33 7.55
C ASP A 125 6.47 -16.66 8.46
N LYS A 126 6.41 -16.96 9.76
CA LYS A 126 7.25 -16.31 10.77
C LYS A 126 8.72 -16.70 10.65
N GLU A 127 9.01 -17.94 10.29
CA GLU A 127 10.37 -18.44 10.13
C GLU A 127 11.01 -17.80 8.91
N PHE A 128 10.29 -17.79 7.79
CA PHE A 128 10.71 -17.13 6.56
C PHE A 128 10.93 -15.63 6.76
N LEU A 129 10.01 -14.92 7.42
CA LEU A 129 10.15 -13.50 7.73
C LEU A 129 11.40 -13.20 8.56
N SER A 130 11.73 -14.07 9.52
CA SER A 130 12.89 -13.91 10.42
C SER A 130 14.25 -13.99 9.72
N LEU A 131 14.30 -14.54 8.50
CA LEU A 131 15.51 -14.64 7.69
C LEU A 131 15.95 -13.28 7.15
N PHE A 132 15.04 -12.31 7.05
CA PHE A 132 15.32 -10.98 6.52
C PHE A 132 15.81 -10.01 7.60
N SER A 133 16.69 -9.10 7.19
CA SER A 133 17.23 -8.02 8.03
C SER A 133 16.59 -6.68 7.68
N GLY A 134 16.59 -5.74 8.64
CA GLY A 134 16.07 -4.39 8.42
C GLY A 134 14.59 -4.19 8.73
N LEU A 135 13.85 -5.24 9.07
CA LEU A 135 12.50 -5.07 9.60
C LEU A 135 12.56 -4.60 11.06
N LYS A 136 11.87 -3.49 11.34
CA LYS A 136 11.79 -2.88 12.67
C LYS A 136 10.35 -2.62 13.09
N THR A 137 10.12 -2.33 14.36
CA THR A 137 8.80 -2.00 14.89
C THR A 137 8.81 -0.72 15.70
N ASP A 138 7.69 0.01 15.67
CA ASP A 138 7.44 1.14 16.58
C ASP A 138 6.53 0.73 17.76
N SER A 139 6.24 1.69 18.64
CA SER A 139 5.39 1.51 19.83
C SER A 139 3.93 1.18 19.52
N TYR A 140 3.49 1.35 18.26
CA TYR A 140 2.15 1.02 17.80
C TYR A 140 2.10 -0.36 17.10
N ASN A 141 3.21 -1.12 17.15
CA ASN A 141 3.41 -2.38 16.45
C ASN A 141 3.28 -2.24 14.91
N ASN A 142 3.57 -1.05 14.36
CA ASN A 142 3.73 -0.88 12.93
C ASN A 142 5.07 -1.46 12.48
N ILE A 143 5.17 -1.91 11.24
CA ILE A 143 6.41 -2.49 10.71
C ILE A 143 7.11 -1.47 9.83
N ALA A 144 8.34 -1.13 10.21
CA ALA A 144 9.20 -0.19 9.51
C ALA A 144 10.14 -0.92 8.55
N VAL A 145 10.15 -0.49 7.29
CA VAL A 145 10.99 -1.04 6.20
C VAL A 145 11.87 0.06 5.62
N PRO A 146 13.19 -0.13 5.55
CA PRO A 146 14.11 0.91 5.10
C PRO A 146 13.98 1.18 3.60
N THR A 147 14.10 2.45 3.21
CA THR A 147 14.14 2.88 1.81
C THR A 147 15.53 3.37 1.41
N PHE A 148 15.87 3.19 0.14
CA PHE A 148 17.19 3.51 -0.39
C PHE A 148 17.09 4.35 -1.66
N ILE A 149 18.08 5.22 -1.84
CA ILE A 149 18.31 6.01 -3.04
C ILE A 149 19.76 5.84 -3.51
N VAL A 150 20.02 6.20 -4.76
CA VAL A 150 21.38 6.30 -5.28
C VAL A 150 21.88 7.71 -5.06
N ASN A 151 22.98 7.84 -4.33
CA ASN A 151 23.70 9.10 -4.19
C ASN A 151 25.04 9.01 -4.92
N GLN A 152 25.40 10.07 -5.62
CA GLN A 152 26.73 10.20 -6.21
C GLN A 152 27.68 10.78 -5.16
N VAL A 153 28.72 10.03 -4.81
CA VAL A 153 29.76 10.46 -3.88
C VAL A 153 31.09 10.41 -4.63
N TYR A 154 31.64 11.59 -4.92
CA TYR A 154 32.71 11.78 -5.90
C TYR A 154 32.29 11.20 -7.26
N ASP A 155 33.06 10.26 -7.81
CA ASP A 155 32.79 9.61 -9.11
C ASP A 155 32.12 8.24 -8.97
N LYS A 156 31.60 7.89 -7.78
CA LYS A 156 30.95 6.60 -7.53
C LYS A 156 29.51 6.78 -7.11
N ASN A 157 28.63 5.99 -7.73
CA ASN A 157 27.25 5.82 -7.28
C ASN A 157 27.25 4.89 -6.07
N LEU A 158 26.54 5.28 -5.01
CA LEU A 158 26.37 4.49 -3.81
C LEU A 158 24.89 4.39 -3.45
N LEU A 159 24.45 3.17 -3.15
CA LEU A 159 23.14 2.93 -2.57
C LEU A 159 23.17 3.31 -1.08
N THR A 160 22.35 4.28 -0.69
CA THR A 160 22.31 4.81 0.68
C THR A 160 20.88 4.84 1.20
N GLN A 161 20.71 4.58 2.49
CA GLN A 161 19.40 4.67 3.12
C GLN A 161 18.92 6.13 3.09
N SER A 162 17.70 6.36 2.60
CA SER A 162 17.07 7.67 2.51
C SER A 162 16.00 7.90 3.58
N GLY A 163 15.48 6.81 4.15
CA GLY A 163 14.30 6.86 4.99
C GLY A 163 13.78 5.46 5.34
N PHE A 164 12.48 5.40 5.63
CA PHE A 164 11.74 4.17 5.85
C PHE A 164 10.23 4.35 5.64
N VAL A 165 9.54 3.23 5.42
CA VAL A 165 8.10 3.13 5.31
C VAL A 165 7.56 2.41 6.53
N ASN A 166 6.58 3.00 7.21
CA ASN A 166 5.83 2.32 8.27
C ASN A 166 4.55 1.74 7.71
N TYR A 167 4.44 0.42 7.70
CA TYR A 167 3.20 -0.31 7.44
C TYR A 167 2.36 -0.34 8.71
N LEU A 168 1.19 0.27 8.65
CA LEU A 168 0.35 0.49 9.80
C LEU A 168 -0.40 -0.78 10.18
N ASN A 169 -0.21 -1.25 11.41
CA ASN A 169 -0.99 -2.36 11.96
C ASN A 169 -2.48 -2.00 12.03
N ASN A 170 -2.76 -0.73 12.31
CA ASN A 170 -4.11 -0.15 12.31
C ASN A 170 -4.15 1.00 11.29
N PRO A 171 -4.72 0.77 10.10
CA PRO A 171 -4.85 1.82 9.09
C PRO A 171 -5.63 3.03 9.59
N ILE A 172 -5.22 4.22 9.17
CA ILE A 172 -5.91 5.46 9.49
C ILE A 172 -7.11 5.60 8.55
N LYS A 173 -8.31 5.54 9.12
CA LYS A 173 -9.58 5.54 8.37
C LYS A 173 -10.28 6.89 8.31
N LYS A 174 -9.92 7.80 9.21
CA LYS A 174 -10.58 9.10 9.36
C LYS A 174 -9.56 10.22 9.30
N ASP A 175 -9.95 11.35 8.74
CA ASP A 175 -9.23 12.60 8.86
C ASP A 175 -9.37 13.17 10.28
N LYS A 176 -8.76 14.34 10.53
CA LYS A 176 -8.79 14.99 11.85
C LYS A 176 -10.19 15.43 12.28
N ASP A 177 -11.07 15.69 11.32
CA ASP A 177 -12.45 16.11 11.57
C ASP A 177 -13.38 14.90 11.79
N GLY A 178 -12.80 13.69 11.81
CA GLY A 178 -13.53 12.44 12.00
C GLY A 178 -14.21 11.92 10.72
N LYS A 179 -14.01 12.57 9.57
CA LYS A 179 -14.59 12.14 8.30
C LYS A 179 -13.81 10.97 7.72
N LEU A 180 -14.50 9.97 7.18
CA LEU A 180 -13.87 8.81 6.56
C LEU A 180 -13.11 9.18 5.29
N TYR A 181 -11.93 8.59 5.11
CA TYR A 181 -11.21 8.55 3.84
C TYR A 181 -11.87 7.56 2.88
N ASP A 182 -11.83 7.86 1.58
CA ASP A 182 -12.31 6.92 0.54
C ASP A 182 -11.50 5.62 0.54
N LYS A 183 -10.20 5.73 0.86
CA LYS A 183 -9.28 4.61 1.06
C LYS A 183 -8.50 4.83 2.35
N PRO A 184 -8.49 3.88 3.30
CA PRO A 184 -7.69 3.99 4.50
C PRO A 184 -6.19 4.15 4.19
N ILE A 185 -5.50 4.99 4.94
CA ILE A 185 -4.04 5.13 4.86
C ILE A 185 -3.43 3.91 5.56
N LYS A 186 -2.72 3.08 4.79
CA LYS A 186 -2.12 1.82 5.27
C LYS A 186 -0.63 1.94 5.55
N GLN A 187 0.02 3.00 5.07
CA GLN A 187 1.45 3.21 5.27
C GLN A 187 1.80 4.70 5.39
N LEU A 188 2.89 4.99 6.09
CA LEU A 188 3.46 6.33 6.24
C LEU A 188 4.92 6.33 5.78
N CYS A 189 5.32 7.36 5.04
CA CYS A 189 6.69 7.52 4.56
C CYS A 189 7.45 8.51 5.45
N TYR A 190 8.69 8.17 5.82
CA TYR A 190 9.59 9.04 6.58
C TYR A 190 10.91 9.19 5.83
N GLY A 191 11.33 10.43 5.58
CA GLY A 191 12.50 10.75 4.75
C GLY A 191 12.17 10.74 3.25
N GLU A 192 13.21 10.76 2.43
CA GLU A 192 13.07 10.73 0.97
C GLU A 192 12.51 9.41 0.46
N LYS A 193 11.56 9.50 -0.48
CA LYS A 193 10.93 8.34 -1.11
C LYS A 193 11.94 7.63 -2.02
N GLY A 194 12.47 6.52 -1.51
CA GLY A 194 13.33 5.58 -2.24
C GLY A 194 12.69 4.20 -2.39
N LEU A 195 13.44 3.27 -2.99
CA LEU A 195 13.04 1.87 -3.10
C LEU A 195 13.18 1.19 -1.75
N GLU A 196 12.13 0.51 -1.28
CA GLU A 196 12.24 -0.38 -0.12
C GLU A 196 13.11 -1.56 -0.50
N ILE A 197 14.08 -1.93 0.34
CA ILE A 197 14.96 -3.08 0.09
C ILE A 197 15.16 -3.89 1.37
N LEU A 198 14.85 -5.19 1.29
CA LEU A 198 15.19 -6.19 2.30
C LEU A 198 16.11 -7.25 1.71
N LYS A 199 17.07 -7.68 2.53
CA LYS A 199 17.98 -8.79 2.22
C LYS A 199 18.07 -9.74 3.42
N SER A 200 18.42 -10.99 3.19
CA SER A 200 18.70 -11.89 4.31
C SER A 200 19.90 -11.43 5.12
N LYS A 201 19.89 -11.78 6.41
CA LYS A 201 21.02 -11.62 7.34
C LYS A 201 22.28 -12.34 6.82
N GLU A 202 22.11 -13.40 6.05
CA GLU A 202 23.21 -14.24 5.53
C GLU A 202 23.61 -13.91 4.09
N SER A 203 22.82 -13.11 3.37
CA SER A 203 23.08 -12.79 1.96
C SER A 203 24.35 -11.98 1.77
N LYS A 204 25.23 -12.49 0.89
CA LYS A 204 26.33 -11.70 0.31
C LYS A 204 25.90 -11.18 -1.05
N LYS A 205 26.37 -9.98 -1.40
CA LYS A 205 26.05 -9.33 -2.70
C LYS A 205 26.30 -10.23 -3.91
N ALA A 206 27.45 -10.92 -3.94
CA ALA A 206 27.83 -11.81 -5.03
C ALA A 206 26.95 -13.07 -5.17
N GLN A 207 26.09 -13.36 -4.18
CA GLN A 207 25.19 -14.52 -4.19
C GLN A 207 23.78 -14.16 -4.65
N ILE A 208 23.48 -12.88 -4.86
CA ILE A 208 22.16 -12.44 -5.28
C ILE A 208 21.91 -12.87 -6.73
N GLN A 209 20.95 -13.78 -6.91
CA GLN A 209 20.50 -14.30 -8.21
C GLN A 209 19.12 -13.78 -8.58
N HIS A 210 18.35 -13.30 -7.60
CA HIS A 210 16.96 -12.88 -7.79
C HIS A 210 16.71 -11.52 -7.14
N ILE A 211 16.09 -10.60 -7.88
CA ILE A 211 15.64 -9.31 -7.36
C ILE A 211 14.14 -9.19 -7.62
N ILE A 212 13.33 -9.37 -6.57
CA ILE A 212 11.86 -9.33 -6.66
C ILE A 212 11.40 -7.89 -6.44
N ILE A 213 10.57 -7.36 -7.34
CA ILE A 213 10.03 -6.00 -7.27
C ILE A 213 8.51 -6.06 -7.34
N CYS A 214 7.85 -5.58 -6.29
CA CYS A 214 6.40 -5.43 -6.21
C CYS A 214 6.02 -3.99 -5.81
N GLU A 215 4.72 -3.69 -5.68
CA GLU A 215 4.26 -2.37 -5.20
C GLU A 215 4.46 -2.18 -3.69
N SER A 216 4.33 -3.27 -2.92
CA SER A 216 4.57 -3.29 -1.47
C SER A 216 5.53 -4.40 -1.06
N ILE A 217 6.24 -4.20 0.06
CA ILE A 217 7.19 -5.21 0.55
C ILE A 217 6.48 -6.47 1.05
N ILE A 218 5.22 -6.34 1.48
CA ILE A 218 4.37 -7.47 1.88
C ILE A 218 4.18 -8.40 0.67
N ASP A 219 3.99 -7.84 -0.53
CA ASP A 219 3.82 -8.62 -1.76
C ASP A 219 5.14 -9.24 -2.21
N SER A 220 6.26 -8.54 -2.07
CA SER A 220 7.59 -9.10 -2.39
C SER A 220 7.91 -10.30 -1.50
N ILE A 221 7.63 -10.21 -0.19
CA ILE A 221 7.78 -11.33 0.74
C ILE A 221 6.81 -12.47 0.40
N SER A 222 5.55 -12.13 0.11
CA SER A 222 4.52 -13.13 -0.24
C SER A 222 4.88 -13.88 -1.52
N LEU A 223 5.32 -13.18 -2.58
CA LEU A 223 5.80 -13.79 -3.83
C LEU A 223 7.00 -14.70 -3.54
N ALA A 224 7.97 -14.22 -2.77
CA ALA A 224 9.15 -15.00 -2.41
C ALA A 224 8.78 -16.31 -1.71
N GLN A 225 7.84 -16.25 -0.76
CA GLN A 225 7.33 -17.40 -0.01
C GLN A 225 6.51 -18.35 -0.91
N ILE A 226 5.57 -17.84 -1.70
CA ILE A 226 4.75 -18.63 -2.63
C ILE A 226 5.65 -19.42 -3.58
N HIS A 227 6.72 -18.79 -4.07
CA HIS A 227 7.61 -19.39 -5.05
C HIS A 227 8.77 -20.20 -4.46
N ASN A 228 8.90 -20.23 -3.12
CA ASN A 228 9.99 -20.88 -2.38
C ASN A 228 11.39 -20.35 -2.78
N TYR A 229 11.52 -19.03 -2.97
CA TYR A 229 12.82 -18.43 -3.21
C TYR A 229 13.71 -18.56 -1.98
N ASN A 230 15.00 -18.82 -2.19
CA ASN A 230 15.97 -18.94 -1.11
C ASN A 230 16.31 -17.54 -0.58
N SER A 231 16.15 -17.33 0.73
CA SER A 231 16.41 -16.02 1.34
C SER A 231 17.85 -15.53 1.12
N LYS A 232 18.82 -16.43 0.91
CA LYS A 232 20.23 -16.08 0.73
C LYS A 232 20.57 -15.47 -0.62
N ASP A 233 19.84 -15.82 -1.68
CA ASP A 233 20.09 -15.37 -3.05
C ASP A 233 19.05 -14.36 -3.59
N VAL A 234 18.07 -13.98 -2.76
CA VAL A 234 17.01 -13.05 -3.14
C VAL A 234 17.14 -11.71 -2.43
N LEU A 235 16.86 -10.64 -3.18
CA LEU A 235 16.68 -9.29 -2.67
C LEU A 235 15.23 -8.87 -2.92
N LEU A 236 14.54 -8.46 -1.86
CA LEU A 236 13.14 -8.07 -1.91
C LEU A 236 13.03 -6.55 -2.01
N CYS A 237 12.42 -6.06 -3.08
CA CYS A 237 12.24 -4.65 -3.37
C CYS A 237 10.76 -4.28 -3.41
N ALA A 238 10.43 -3.05 -3.03
CA ALA A 238 9.11 -2.49 -3.28
C ALA A 238 9.12 -0.98 -3.55
N THR A 239 8.19 -0.51 -4.37
CA THR A 239 8.09 0.90 -4.79
C THR A 239 7.28 1.78 -3.83
N ASN A 240 6.63 1.18 -2.83
CA ASN A 240 5.79 1.86 -1.86
C ASN A 240 4.78 2.81 -2.55
N GLY A 241 4.00 2.25 -3.46
CA GLY A 241 3.05 2.98 -4.31
C GLY A 241 3.69 3.56 -5.58
N GLN A 242 3.37 4.81 -5.92
CA GLN A 242 3.72 5.40 -7.23
C GLN A 242 5.22 5.35 -7.54
N PHE A 243 5.53 4.78 -8.71
CA PHE A 243 6.87 4.72 -9.30
C PHE A 243 7.46 6.12 -9.53
N THR A 244 8.71 6.34 -9.12
CA THR A 244 9.39 7.66 -9.16
C THR A 244 10.76 7.56 -9.83
N LYS A 245 11.38 8.71 -10.11
CA LYS A 245 12.75 8.78 -10.65
C LYS A 245 13.78 8.11 -9.74
N ALA A 246 13.69 8.27 -8.43
CA ALA A 246 14.58 7.62 -7.47
C ALA A 246 14.51 6.09 -7.58
N HIS A 247 13.32 5.52 -7.84
CA HIS A 247 13.19 4.09 -8.12
C HIS A 247 13.93 3.71 -9.41
N ASN A 248 13.80 4.48 -10.50
CA ASN A 248 14.55 4.23 -11.74
C ASN A 248 16.06 4.18 -11.48
N GLU A 249 16.59 5.14 -10.72
CA GLU A 249 18.02 5.24 -10.42
C GLU A 249 18.50 4.04 -9.59
N VAL A 250 17.73 3.62 -8.58
CA VAL A 250 18.05 2.42 -7.78
C VAL A 250 17.98 1.15 -8.62
N LEU A 251 16.98 1.00 -9.49
CA LEU A 251 16.87 -0.18 -10.35
C LEU A 251 18.04 -0.29 -11.33
N LYS A 252 18.48 0.82 -11.94
CA LYS A 252 19.68 0.85 -12.79
C LYS A 252 20.92 0.45 -11.99
N TYR A 253 21.09 1.04 -10.81
CA TYR A 253 22.19 0.69 -9.92
C TYR A 253 22.19 -0.81 -9.58
N LEU A 254 21.04 -1.38 -9.21
CA LEU A 254 20.95 -2.81 -8.93
C LEU A 254 21.27 -3.68 -10.15
N GLN A 255 20.86 -3.27 -11.35
CA GLN A 255 21.18 -3.99 -12.58
C GLN A 255 22.69 -3.97 -12.88
N ASP A 256 23.35 -2.85 -12.65
CA ASP A 256 24.79 -2.70 -12.87
C ASP A 256 25.63 -3.46 -11.83
N GLU A 257 25.17 -3.47 -10.58
CA GLU A 257 25.88 -4.06 -9.45
C GLU A 257 25.60 -5.55 -9.25
N CYS A 258 24.45 -6.04 -9.70
CA CYS A 258 24.03 -7.44 -9.65
C CYS A 258 23.81 -7.98 -11.08
N LYS A 259 24.85 -7.88 -11.92
CA LYS A 259 24.76 -8.11 -13.37
C LYS A 259 24.06 -9.40 -13.75
N ASP A 260 24.26 -10.48 -13.00
CA ASP A 260 23.72 -11.81 -13.31
C ASP A 260 22.38 -12.13 -12.63
N ALA A 261 21.85 -11.21 -11.83
CA ALA A 261 20.56 -11.41 -11.19
C ALA A 261 19.41 -11.29 -12.19
N ASN A 262 18.43 -12.19 -12.04
CA ASN A 262 17.14 -12.10 -12.70
C ASN A 262 16.20 -11.20 -11.90
N PHE A 263 15.64 -10.18 -12.54
CA PHE A 263 14.62 -9.31 -11.98
C PHE A 263 13.25 -9.95 -12.12
N ILE A 264 12.53 -10.09 -11.02
CA ILE A 264 11.18 -10.65 -11.00
C ILE A 264 10.20 -9.53 -10.73
N LEU A 265 9.35 -9.21 -11.69
CA LEU A 265 8.34 -8.16 -11.56
C LEU A 265 7.00 -8.78 -11.17
N GLY A 266 6.51 -8.41 -9.98
CA GLY A 266 5.30 -8.95 -9.36
C GLY A 266 4.31 -7.86 -8.91
N PHE A 267 3.93 -6.95 -9.80
CA PHE A 267 3.00 -5.86 -9.47
C PHE A 267 1.53 -6.33 -9.37
N ASP A 268 0.71 -5.56 -8.65
CA ASP A 268 -0.73 -5.77 -8.49
C ASP A 268 -1.44 -6.01 -9.84
N ASN A 269 -2.43 -6.90 -9.84
CA ASN A 269 -3.27 -7.20 -10.99
C ASN A 269 -4.39 -6.15 -11.14
N ASP A 270 -4.00 -4.89 -11.25
CA ASP A 270 -4.88 -3.77 -11.54
C ASP A 270 -4.28 -2.84 -12.61
N LYS A 271 -4.96 -1.72 -12.89
CA LYS A 271 -4.49 -0.76 -13.89
C LYS A 271 -3.16 -0.12 -13.49
N ALA A 272 -3.00 0.26 -12.21
CA ALA A 272 -1.80 0.95 -11.74
C ALA A 272 -0.59 -0.01 -11.72
N GLY A 273 -0.78 -1.25 -11.26
CA GLY A 273 0.26 -2.27 -11.27
C GLY A 273 0.76 -2.59 -12.68
N LYS A 274 -0.14 -2.62 -13.68
CA LYS A 274 0.25 -2.74 -15.10
C LYS A 274 1.10 -1.56 -15.57
N GLU A 275 0.73 -0.33 -15.22
CA GLU A 275 1.53 0.87 -15.54
C GLU A 275 2.91 0.86 -14.88
N TYR A 276 3.01 0.43 -13.62
CA TYR A 276 4.27 0.33 -12.90
C TYR A 276 5.19 -0.76 -13.47
N LYS A 277 4.62 -1.89 -13.88
CA LYS A 277 5.35 -2.94 -14.59
C LYS A 277 5.97 -2.41 -15.88
N GLU A 278 5.23 -1.68 -16.71
CA GLU A 278 5.77 -1.07 -17.94
C GLU A 278 6.90 -0.08 -17.63
N LYS A 279 6.75 0.75 -16.58
CA LYS A 279 7.83 1.65 -16.14
C LYS A 279 9.08 0.90 -15.71
N ALA A 280 8.96 -0.20 -14.97
CA ALA A 280 10.11 -1.03 -14.60
C ALA A 280 10.78 -1.64 -15.83
N LEU A 281 10.00 -2.14 -16.80
CA LEU A 281 10.51 -2.72 -18.05
C LEU A 281 11.22 -1.69 -18.96
N GLN A 282 10.87 -0.40 -18.87
CA GLN A 282 11.58 0.66 -19.58
C GLN A 282 12.97 0.95 -18.99
N VAL A 283 13.18 0.60 -17.72
CA VAL A 283 14.43 0.83 -17.00
C VAL A 283 15.36 -0.37 -17.10
N LEU A 284 14.80 -1.57 -17.02
CA LEU A 284 15.53 -2.83 -16.96
C LEU A 284 15.77 -3.43 -18.35
N SER A 285 16.87 -4.16 -18.51
CA SER A 285 17.14 -4.96 -19.70
C SER A 285 16.19 -6.16 -19.76
N LYS A 286 15.45 -6.30 -20.86
CA LYS A 286 14.42 -7.34 -21.02
C LYS A 286 14.97 -8.77 -20.89
N GLU A 287 16.24 -9.00 -21.17
CA GLU A 287 16.86 -10.34 -21.15
C GLU A 287 16.98 -10.94 -19.74
N LYS A 288 16.94 -10.11 -18.69
CA LYS A 288 17.06 -10.54 -17.29
C LYS A 288 15.81 -10.22 -16.48
N VAL A 289 14.64 -10.23 -17.12
CA VAL A 289 13.37 -9.92 -16.46
C VAL A 289 12.38 -11.06 -16.63
N THR A 290 11.87 -11.55 -15.51
CA THR A 290 10.73 -12.48 -15.42
C THR A 290 9.51 -11.74 -14.88
N ILE A 291 8.35 -11.92 -15.51
CA ILE A 291 7.09 -11.33 -15.05
C ILE A 291 6.26 -12.45 -14.42
N ILE A 292 5.79 -12.24 -13.19
CA ILE A 292 4.85 -13.13 -12.50
C ILE A 292 3.65 -12.29 -12.09
N ASN A 293 2.44 -12.73 -12.41
CA ASN A 293 1.22 -12.02 -12.03
C ASN A 293 0.51 -12.78 -10.89
N PRO A 294 -0.08 -12.07 -9.91
CA PRO A 294 -0.93 -12.70 -8.91
C PRO A 294 -2.23 -13.20 -9.55
N ILE A 295 -2.84 -14.22 -8.93
CA ILE A 295 -4.12 -14.80 -9.34
C ILE A 295 -5.28 -13.88 -8.94
N LEU A 296 -5.20 -13.31 -7.74
CA LEU A 296 -6.13 -12.33 -7.21
C LEU A 296 -5.67 -10.91 -7.51
N LYS A 297 -5.84 -10.00 -6.54
CA LYS A 297 -5.43 -8.60 -6.66
C LYS A 297 -3.91 -8.47 -6.52
N ASP A 298 -3.32 -9.11 -5.51
CA ASP A 298 -1.90 -9.04 -5.17
C ASP A 298 -1.41 -10.37 -4.57
N PHE A 299 -0.09 -10.54 -4.44
CA PHE A 299 0.50 -11.80 -3.95
C PHE A 299 0.18 -12.07 -2.49
N ASN A 300 -0.08 -11.04 -1.68
CA ASN A 300 -0.51 -11.25 -0.30
C ASN A 300 -1.92 -11.85 -0.24
N ASP A 301 -2.84 -11.39 -1.07
CA ASP A 301 -4.17 -11.98 -1.17
C ASP A 301 -4.10 -13.44 -1.64
N ASP A 302 -3.22 -13.77 -2.60
CA ASP A 302 -2.97 -15.16 -3.01
C ASP A 302 -2.47 -16.04 -1.86
N LEU A 303 -1.53 -15.54 -1.06
CA LEU A 303 -1.01 -16.26 0.10
C LEU A 303 -2.09 -16.49 1.16
N ILE A 304 -2.89 -15.48 1.48
CA ILE A 304 -3.97 -15.57 2.46
C ILE A 304 -5.02 -16.59 2.00
N ILE A 305 -5.45 -16.52 0.75
CA ILE A 305 -6.49 -17.41 0.22
C ILE A 305 -5.98 -18.85 0.10
N SER A 306 -4.76 -19.07 -0.39
CA SER A 306 -4.21 -20.43 -0.48
C SER A 306 -4.13 -21.12 0.89
N GLN A 307 -3.71 -20.40 1.93
CA GLN A 307 -3.71 -20.93 3.31
C GLN A 307 -5.13 -21.20 3.83
N ALA A 308 -6.08 -20.28 3.62
CA ALA A 308 -7.47 -20.47 4.03
C ALA A 308 -8.17 -21.65 3.32
N LEU A 309 -7.72 -21.97 2.11
CA LEU A 309 -8.17 -23.12 1.34
C LEU A 309 -7.40 -24.41 1.64
N HIS A 310 -6.29 -24.34 2.40
CA HIS A 310 -5.35 -25.44 2.61
C HIS A 310 -4.80 -26.03 1.30
N ILE A 311 -4.56 -25.17 0.31
CA ILE A 311 -3.92 -25.54 -0.96
C ILE A 311 -2.50 -24.98 -0.99
N LYS A 312 -1.59 -25.65 -1.70
CA LYS A 312 -0.25 -25.09 -1.86
C LYS A 312 -0.36 -23.76 -2.63
N PRO A 313 0.37 -22.72 -2.23
CA PRO A 313 0.19 -21.40 -2.86
C PRO A 313 0.44 -21.39 -4.37
N LYS A 314 1.39 -22.20 -4.88
CA LYS A 314 1.65 -22.37 -6.33
C LYS A 314 0.49 -23.03 -7.11
N GLU A 315 -0.41 -23.72 -6.42
CA GLU A 315 -1.54 -24.45 -7.01
C GLU A 315 -2.85 -23.62 -6.95
N LEU A 316 -2.81 -22.42 -6.35
CA LEU A 316 -3.96 -21.52 -6.32
C LEU A 316 -4.38 -21.16 -7.75
N SER A 317 -5.69 -21.24 -8.01
CA SER A 317 -6.29 -20.83 -9.28
C SER A 317 -7.72 -20.35 -9.06
N HIS A 318 -8.26 -19.60 -10.03
CA HIS A 318 -9.68 -19.22 -10.00
C HIS A 318 -10.60 -20.44 -9.90
N SER A 319 -10.24 -21.54 -10.56
CA SER A 319 -11.02 -22.79 -10.52
C SER A 319 -11.06 -23.40 -9.13
N ALA A 320 -9.93 -23.46 -8.42
CA ALA A 320 -9.85 -23.98 -7.06
C ALA A 320 -10.68 -23.12 -6.08
N ILE A 321 -10.63 -21.80 -6.23
CA ILE A 321 -11.44 -20.87 -5.43
C ILE A 321 -12.94 -21.10 -5.70
N LEU A 322 -13.34 -21.18 -6.97
CA LEU A 322 -14.74 -21.39 -7.36
C LEU A 322 -15.30 -22.73 -6.86
N GLN A 323 -14.50 -23.80 -6.92
CA GLN A 323 -14.89 -25.10 -6.39
C GLN A 323 -15.20 -25.03 -4.89
N GLU A 324 -14.37 -24.33 -4.10
CA GLU A 324 -14.65 -24.15 -2.69
C GLU A 324 -15.89 -23.27 -2.46
N VAL A 325 -16.04 -22.17 -3.21
CA VAL A 325 -17.23 -21.30 -3.10
C VAL A 325 -18.52 -22.09 -3.38
N MET A 326 -18.54 -22.94 -4.41
CA MET A 326 -19.68 -23.80 -4.73
C MET A 326 -19.96 -24.84 -3.64
N LYS A 327 -18.92 -25.38 -3.01
CA LYS A 327 -19.06 -26.31 -1.86
C LYS A 327 -19.67 -25.60 -0.64
N LEU A 328 -19.24 -24.37 -0.35
CA LEU A 328 -19.81 -23.55 0.73
C LEU A 328 -21.28 -23.23 0.46
N GLU A 329 -21.63 -22.86 -0.77
CA GLU A 329 -23.02 -22.66 -1.19
C GLU A 329 -23.87 -23.92 -1.01
N LYS A 330 -23.35 -25.09 -1.41
CA LYS A 330 -24.04 -26.38 -1.24
C LYS A 330 -24.34 -26.65 0.24
N ASN A 331 -23.38 -26.41 1.14
CA ASN A 331 -23.58 -26.59 2.57
C ASN A 331 -24.66 -25.64 3.12
N ALA A 332 -24.61 -24.37 2.73
CA ALA A 332 -25.60 -23.39 3.17
C ALA A 332 -27.01 -23.72 2.67
N ASN A 333 -27.16 -24.13 1.40
CA ASN A 333 -28.45 -24.58 0.86
C ASN A 333 -28.96 -25.84 1.54
N TYR A 334 -28.09 -26.80 1.86
CA TYR A 334 -28.47 -28.00 2.60
C TYR A 334 -29.13 -27.64 3.95
N VAL A 335 -28.51 -26.76 4.73
CA VAL A 335 -29.09 -26.31 6.00
C VAL A 335 -30.41 -25.59 5.76
N LYS A 336 -30.45 -24.65 4.81
CA LYS A 336 -31.65 -23.88 4.47
C LYS A 336 -32.85 -24.77 4.11
N GLU A 337 -32.63 -25.82 3.32
CA GLU A 337 -33.70 -26.67 2.79
C GLU A 337 -34.09 -27.82 3.72
N LYS A 338 -33.16 -28.26 4.58
CA LYS A 338 -33.35 -29.46 5.41
C LYS A 338 -33.53 -29.15 6.89
N TYR A 339 -33.43 -27.88 7.31
CA TYR A 339 -33.46 -27.48 8.71
C TYR A 339 -34.57 -28.14 9.54
N ASP A 340 -35.81 -28.12 9.03
CA ASP A 340 -37.00 -28.59 9.77
C ASP A 340 -37.13 -30.12 9.81
N ILE A 341 -36.41 -30.84 8.96
CA ILE A 341 -36.48 -32.31 8.87
C ILE A 341 -35.23 -33.01 9.42
N LEU A 342 -34.20 -32.24 9.79
CA LEU A 342 -33.01 -32.77 10.43
C LEU A 342 -33.31 -33.11 11.89
N LEU A 343 -32.74 -34.23 12.34
CA LEU A 343 -32.70 -34.56 13.76
C LEU A 343 -32.00 -33.42 14.53
N PRO A 344 -32.42 -33.10 15.78
CA PRO A 344 -31.92 -31.94 16.52
C PRO A 344 -30.39 -31.83 16.54
N GLN A 345 -29.68 -32.93 16.83
CA GLN A 345 -28.22 -32.94 16.87
C GLN A 345 -27.59 -32.64 15.49
N ALA A 346 -28.06 -33.30 14.43
CA ALA A 346 -27.54 -33.09 13.07
C ALA A 346 -27.84 -31.67 12.55
N ARG A 347 -28.98 -31.10 12.95
CA ARG A 347 -29.36 -29.72 12.66
C ARG A 347 -28.38 -28.75 13.31
N ASP A 348 -28.13 -28.92 14.60
CA ASP A 348 -27.26 -28.03 15.39
C ASP A 348 -25.81 -28.10 14.89
N GLU A 349 -25.30 -29.30 14.60
CA GLU A 349 -23.96 -29.50 14.01
C GLU A 349 -23.83 -28.83 12.64
N ALA A 350 -24.80 -29.04 11.74
CA ALA A 350 -24.78 -28.44 10.41
C ALA A 350 -24.89 -26.90 10.48
N PHE A 351 -25.68 -26.38 11.40
CA PHE A 351 -25.84 -24.96 11.64
C PHE A 351 -24.55 -24.32 12.19
N ILE A 352 -23.96 -24.92 13.24
CA ILE A 352 -22.70 -24.46 13.85
C ILE A 352 -21.60 -24.43 12.79
N LYS A 353 -21.44 -25.51 12.02
CA LYS A 353 -20.47 -25.57 10.92
C LYS A 353 -20.72 -24.45 9.91
N THR A 354 -21.96 -24.27 9.45
CA THR A 354 -22.29 -23.30 8.41
C THR A 354 -22.01 -21.87 8.87
N ASN A 355 -22.34 -21.52 10.12
CA ASN A 355 -22.20 -20.16 10.62
C ASN A 355 -20.85 -19.82 11.22
N GLN A 356 -20.20 -20.76 11.91
CA GLN A 356 -18.94 -20.51 12.61
C GLN A 356 -17.71 -20.84 11.76
N LYS A 357 -17.84 -21.69 10.74
CA LYS A 357 -16.73 -22.10 9.87
C LYS A 357 -16.93 -21.67 8.42
N ASP A 358 -18.04 -22.07 7.79
CA ASP A 358 -18.23 -21.88 6.35
C ASP A 358 -18.50 -20.40 6.01
N TYR A 359 -19.31 -19.68 6.80
CA TYR A 359 -19.61 -18.28 6.54
C TYR A 359 -18.40 -17.35 6.68
N PRO A 360 -17.56 -17.41 7.75
CA PRO A 360 -16.35 -16.61 7.81
C PRO A 360 -15.38 -16.89 6.67
N LYS A 361 -15.25 -18.17 6.27
CA LYS A 361 -14.44 -18.56 5.11
C LYS A 361 -14.99 -17.96 3.81
N PHE A 362 -16.31 -18.02 3.62
CA PHE A 362 -16.97 -17.39 2.48
C PHE A 362 -16.77 -15.86 2.47
N GLN A 363 -16.88 -15.19 3.62
CA GLN A 363 -16.67 -13.74 3.73
C GLN A 363 -15.24 -13.35 3.31
N LEU A 364 -14.23 -14.10 3.76
CA LEU A 364 -12.84 -13.89 3.32
C LEU A 364 -12.69 -14.06 1.81
N LEU A 365 -13.25 -15.13 1.24
CA LEU A 365 -13.20 -15.38 -0.21
C LEU A 365 -13.92 -14.26 -0.99
N LYS A 366 -15.09 -13.81 -0.54
CA LYS A 366 -15.81 -12.70 -1.14
C LYS A 366 -14.99 -11.40 -1.10
N GLU A 367 -14.39 -11.07 0.04
CA GLU A 367 -13.59 -9.85 0.21
C GLU A 367 -12.40 -9.82 -0.77
N LYS A 368 -11.69 -10.94 -0.93
CA LYS A 368 -10.43 -11.01 -1.68
C LYS A 368 -10.58 -11.39 -3.15
N ALA A 369 -11.56 -12.21 -3.49
CA ALA A 369 -11.67 -12.80 -4.82
C ALA A 369 -12.75 -12.17 -5.73
N SER A 370 -13.70 -11.41 -5.17
CA SER A 370 -14.83 -10.86 -5.94
C SER A 370 -14.44 -9.94 -7.09
N GLN A 371 -13.32 -9.22 -6.96
CA GLN A 371 -12.82 -8.35 -8.03
C GLN A 371 -12.08 -9.12 -9.13
N ALA A 372 -11.49 -10.26 -8.80
CA ALA A 372 -10.69 -11.07 -9.72
C ALA A 372 -11.50 -12.15 -10.43
N ILE A 373 -12.59 -12.63 -9.81
CA ILE A 373 -13.41 -13.74 -10.31
C ILE A 373 -14.80 -13.22 -10.66
N ASN A 374 -15.17 -13.34 -11.94
CA ASN A 374 -16.51 -13.02 -12.41
C ASN A 374 -17.52 -14.09 -11.94
N PHE A 375 -17.99 -13.94 -10.71
CA PHE A 375 -18.95 -14.84 -10.09
C PHE A 375 -19.90 -14.08 -9.16
N ASN A 376 -21.15 -14.53 -9.03
CA ASN A 376 -22.15 -13.86 -8.21
C ASN A 376 -22.02 -14.25 -6.73
N PHE A 377 -21.04 -13.65 -6.03
CA PHE A 377 -20.85 -13.82 -4.60
C PHE A 377 -22.04 -13.31 -3.78
N GLU A 378 -22.74 -12.26 -4.22
CA GLU A 378 -23.88 -11.68 -3.50
C GLU A 378 -25.05 -12.67 -3.36
N ARG A 379 -25.29 -13.48 -4.39
CA ARG A 379 -26.29 -14.56 -4.34
C ARG A 379 -26.01 -15.54 -3.21
N ILE A 380 -24.75 -15.96 -3.03
CA ILE A 380 -24.37 -16.90 -1.98
C ILE A 380 -24.46 -16.24 -0.60
N GLU A 381 -24.05 -14.97 -0.48
CA GLU A 381 -24.18 -14.26 0.79
C GLU A 381 -25.63 -14.19 1.26
N LYS A 382 -26.58 -13.98 0.33
CA LYS A 382 -28.01 -14.04 0.62
C LYS A 382 -28.43 -15.39 1.20
N THR A 383 -27.93 -16.50 0.65
CA THR A 383 -28.18 -17.85 1.17
C THR A 383 -27.68 -17.99 2.62
N PHE A 384 -26.48 -17.51 2.93
CA PHE A 384 -25.97 -17.54 4.31
C PHE A 384 -26.80 -16.66 5.27
N LYS A 385 -27.27 -15.50 4.81
CA LYS A 385 -28.17 -14.64 5.61
C LYS A 385 -29.49 -15.35 5.93
N GLN A 386 -30.09 -16.04 4.96
CA GLN A 386 -31.29 -16.84 5.16
C GLN A 386 -31.10 -17.97 6.18
N VAL A 387 -29.95 -18.67 6.14
CA VAL A 387 -29.62 -19.70 7.14
C VAL A 387 -29.60 -19.12 8.56
N LYS A 388 -29.10 -17.89 8.75
CA LYS A 388 -29.14 -17.21 10.06
C LYS A 388 -30.56 -16.85 10.50
N GLU A 389 -31.39 -16.35 9.59
CA GLU A 389 -32.79 -15.98 9.89
C GLU A 389 -33.63 -17.19 10.35
N ILE A 390 -33.45 -18.36 9.72
CA ILE A 390 -34.16 -19.60 10.08
C ILE A 390 -33.96 -19.96 11.57
N SER A 391 -32.77 -19.69 12.13
CA SER A 391 -32.46 -20.00 13.53
C SER A 391 -32.98 -18.98 14.55
N GLY A 392 -32.97 -17.68 14.21
CA GLY A 392 -33.42 -16.61 15.12
C GLY A 392 -34.93 -16.68 15.42
N ASN A 393 -35.71 -17.19 14.46
CA ASN A 393 -37.13 -17.46 14.63
C ASN A 393 -37.43 -18.70 15.49
N PHE A 394 -36.44 -19.54 15.83
CA PHE A 394 -36.64 -20.76 16.63
C PHE A 394 -36.22 -20.58 18.10
N GLN A 395 -35.13 -19.84 18.38
CA GLN A 395 -34.77 -19.45 19.75
C GLN A 395 -35.83 -18.57 20.42
N SER A 396 -36.60 -17.81 19.64
CA SER A 396 -37.73 -16.98 20.10
C SER A 396 -39.05 -17.75 20.26
N ARG A 397 -39.18 -18.97 19.72
CA ARG A 397 -40.36 -19.84 19.85
C ARG A 397 -40.22 -20.92 20.92
N SER A 398 -39.06 -20.97 21.59
CA SER A 398 -38.72 -21.96 22.62
C SER A 398 -38.73 -21.36 24.04
N ILE A 399 -39.34 -20.17 24.21
CA ILE A 399 -39.57 -19.49 25.49
C ILE A 399 -41.06 -19.45 25.76
#